data_AF-A0A2M7ZVP0-F1
#
_entry.id   AF-A0A2M7ZVP0-F1
#
_cell.length_a   1.000
_cell.length_b   1.000
_cell.length_c   1.000
_cell.angle_alpha   90.00
_cell.angle_beta   90.00
_cell.angle_gamma   90.00
#
_symmetry.space_group_name_H-M   'P 1'
#
loop_
_entity.id
_entity.type
_entity.pdbx_description
1 polymer ?
#
loop_
_entity_poly.entity_id
_entity_poly.type
_entity_poly.pdbx_seq_one_letter_code
_entity_poly.pdbx_strand_id
1 'polypeptide(L)'
;QLLELAGSVKAAKKAIDKVAEWAKSRNLDYAIETVFKKWLELDRLKPKEIVKKPFYNEEPMVWSQTRRKWYVISKNGEWLEFAGEETEIKWRIVK
;
A
#
# COMPACT_ATOMS: atom_id res chain seq x y z
N GLN A 1 -13.12 3.53 29.47
CA GLN A 1 -13.47 4.06 28.13
C GLN A 1 -13.18 3.09 26.98
N LEU A 2 -11.95 2.88 26.50
CA LEU A 2 -11.71 1.95 25.38
C LEU A 2 -12.13 0.50 25.69
N LEU A 3 -11.82 0.03 26.91
CA LEU A 3 -12.23 -1.28 27.42
C LEU A 3 -13.75 -1.46 27.52
N GLU A 4 -14.47 -0.38 27.83
CA GLU A 4 -15.94 -0.36 27.90
C GLU A 4 -16.55 -0.46 26.51
N LEU A 5 -15.97 0.27 25.53
CA LEU A 5 -16.37 0.20 24.12
C LEU A 5 -16.06 -1.15 23.46
N ALA A 6 -14.93 -1.76 23.81
CA ALA A 6 -14.49 -3.03 23.24
C ALA A 6 -15.16 -4.26 23.87
N GLY A 7 -15.72 -4.11 25.08
CA GLY A 7 -16.29 -5.20 25.87
C GLY A 7 -15.26 -6.25 26.37
N SER A 8 -14.01 -6.20 25.91
CA SER A 8 -12.93 -7.08 26.36
C SER A 8 -11.54 -6.48 26.08
N VAL A 9 -10.56 -6.87 26.91
CA VAL A 9 -9.14 -6.52 26.69
C VAL A 9 -8.64 -7.01 25.33
N LYS A 10 -9.09 -8.19 24.90
CA LYS A 10 -8.66 -8.80 23.63
C LYS A 10 -9.16 -8.00 22.42
N ALA A 11 -10.43 -7.57 22.43
CA ALA A 11 -10.98 -6.74 21.37
C ALA A 11 -10.33 -5.35 21.34
N ALA A 12 -10.06 -4.76 22.50
CA ALA A 12 -9.36 -3.48 22.61
C ALA A 12 -7.96 -3.54 21.99
N LYS A 13 -7.17 -4.57 22.31
CA LYS A 13 -5.85 -4.80 21.70
C LYS A 13 -5.95 -4.93 20.18
N LYS A 14 -6.87 -5.75 19.69
CA LYS A 14 -7.07 -5.95 18.24
C LYS A 14 -7.45 -4.66 17.50
N ALA A 15 -8.28 -3.82 18.12
CA ALA A 15 -8.64 -2.52 17.56
C ALA A 15 -7.41 -1.60 17.46
N ILE A 16 -6.60 -1.54 18.52
CA ILE A 16 -5.34 -0.78 18.52
C ILE A 16 -4.40 -1.30 17.43
N ASP A 17 -4.22 -2.62 17.31
CA ASP A 17 -3.34 -3.23 16.32
C ASP A 17 -3.75 -2.88 14.88
N LYS A 18 -5.06 -2.98 14.56
CA LYS A 18 -5.59 -2.58 13.25
C LYS A 18 -5.31 -1.11 12.92
N VAL A 19 -5.53 -0.20 13.87
CA VAL A 19 -5.25 1.23 13.66
C VAL A 19 -3.76 1.50 13.54
N ALA A 20 -2.94 0.81 14.32
CA ALA A 20 -1.48 0.93 14.26
C ALA A 20 -0.93 0.50 12.91
N GLU A 21 -1.37 -0.65 12.37
CA GLU A 21 -0.99 -1.11 11.03
C GLU A 21 -1.44 -0.14 9.94
N TRP A 22 -2.69 0.33 10.03
CA TRP A 22 -3.23 1.32 9.11
C TRP A 22 -2.43 2.63 9.12
N ALA A 23 -2.07 3.14 10.30
CA ALA A 23 -1.32 4.37 10.46
C ALA A 23 0.13 4.23 9.98
N LYS A 24 0.81 3.13 10.34
CA LYS A 24 2.16 2.80 9.88
C LYS A 24 2.22 2.70 8.35
N SER A 25 1.23 2.05 7.72
CA SER A 25 1.18 1.92 6.25
C SER A 25 1.01 3.27 5.53
N ARG A 26 0.53 4.30 6.23
CA ARG A 26 0.32 5.65 5.71
C ARG A 26 1.34 6.66 6.23
N ASN A 27 2.32 6.20 7.01
CA ASN A 27 3.32 7.05 7.65
C ASN A 27 2.68 8.19 8.48
N LEU A 28 1.60 7.88 9.20
CA LEU A 28 0.89 8.81 10.09
C LEU A 28 1.23 8.51 11.55
N ASP A 29 1.42 9.56 12.34
CA ASP A 29 1.44 9.42 13.80
C ASP A 29 0.06 9.05 14.30
N TYR A 30 -0.01 8.05 15.19
CA TYR A 30 -1.26 7.63 15.80
C TYR A 30 -1.17 7.69 17.32
N ALA A 31 -2.23 8.21 17.93
CA ALA A 31 -2.45 8.19 19.36
C ALA A 31 -3.70 7.36 19.66
N ILE A 32 -3.99 7.19 20.95
CA ILE A 32 -5.22 6.51 21.38
C ILE A 32 -6.49 7.21 20.85
N GLU A 33 -6.45 8.52 20.66
CA GLU A 33 -7.53 9.30 20.05
C GLU A 33 -7.83 8.88 18.60
N THR A 34 -6.81 8.51 17.82
CA THR A 34 -6.97 8.00 16.46
C THR A 34 -7.77 6.70 16.46
N VAL A 35 -7.59 5.86 17.47
CA VAL A 35 -8.35 4.61 17.64
C VAL A 35 -9.83 4.90 17.91
N PHE A 36 -10.14 5.90 18.73
CA PHE A 36 -11.52 6.33 18.97
C PHE A 36 -12.17 6.94 17.72
N LYS A 37 -11.47 7.84 17.02
CA LYS A 37 -11.97 8.47 15.78
C LYS A 37 -12.24 7.44 14.68
N LYS A 38 -11.43 6.38 14.63
CA LYS A 38 -11.57 5.30 13.65
C LYS A 38 -12.35 4.10 14.15
N TRP A 39 -12.95 4.16 15.35
CA TRP A 39 -13.62 3.02 15.98
C TRP A 39 -14.76 2.45 15.12
N LEU A 40 -15.63 3.31 14.59
CA LEU A 40 -16.73 2.92 13.70
C LEU A 40 -16.25 2.42 12.32
N GLU A 41 -15.00 2.71 11.95
CA GLU A 41 -14.40 2.35 10.67
C GLU A 41 -13.43 1.18 10.77
N LEU A 42 -13.24 0.57 11.95
CA LEU A 42 -12.23 -0.46 12.21
C LEU A 42 -12.27 -1.65 11.24
N ASP A 43 -13.45 -2.02 10.75
CA ASP A 43 -13.60 -3.12 9.77
C ASP A 43 -13.31 -2.70 8.33
N ARG A 44 -13.31 -1.39 8.05
CA ARG A 44 -12.98 -0.82 6.75
C ARG A 44 -11.52 -0.35 6.67
N LEU A 45 -10.83 -0.23 7.80
CA LEU A 45 -9.41 0.10 7.81
C LEU A 45 -8.60 -1.03 7.17
N LYS A 46 -8.23 -0.81 5.90
CA LYS A 46 -7.22 -1.62 5.23
C LYS A 46 -5.88 -0.89 5.27
N PRO A 47 -4.78 -1.57 5.65
CA PRO A 47 -3.44 -1.06 5.41
C PRO A 47 -3.31 -0.61 3.95
N LYS A 48 -2.57 0.48 3.72
CA LYS A 48 -2.27 0.90 2.35
C LYS A 48 -1.52 -0.24 1.67
N GLU A 49 -2.05 -0.73 0.56
CA GLU A 49 -1.36 -1.76 -0.21
C GLU A 49 -0.03 -1.18 -0.69
N ILE A 50 1.06 -1.89 -0.36
CA ILE A 50 2.39 -1.55 -0.85
C ILE A 50 2.44 -2.00 -2.31
N VAL A 51 1.99 -1.12 -3.20
CA VAL A 51 2.05 -1.37 -4.64
C VAL A 51 3.50 -1.23 -5.09
N LYS A 52 4.14 -2.37 -5.36
CA LYS A 52 5.43 -2.37 -6.04
C LYS A 52 5.20 -1.92 -7.48
N LYS A 53 5.93 -0.90 -7.90
CA LYS A 53 5.94 -0.47 -9.30
C LYS A 53 7.11 -1.15 -10.02
N PRO A 54 6.88 -1.69 -11.22
CA PRO A 54 7.94 -2.29 -12.02
C PRO A 54 8.78 -1.19 -12.67
N PHE A 55 10.09 -1.41 -12.70
CA PHE A 55 11.07 -0.54 -13.34
C PHE A 55 12.02 -1.38 -14.19
N TYR A 56 12.44 -0.84 -15.33
CA TYR A 56 13.51 -1.38 -16.14
C TYR A 56 14.52 -0.28 -16.39
N ASN A 57 15.81 -0.56 -16.19
CA ASN A 57 16.88 0.44 -16.34
C ASN A 57 16.61 1.80 -15.66
N GLU A 58 16.02 1.77 -14.46
CA GLU A 58 15.60 2.96 -13.69
C GLU A 58 14.43 3.77 -14.27
N GLU A 59 13.84 3.30 -15.36
CA GLU A 59 12.66 3.87 -15.99
C GLU A 59 11.40 3.10 -15.58
N PRO A 60 10.27 3.79 -15.32
CA PRO A 60 9.04 3.14 -14.89
C PRO A 60 8.42 2.31 -16.01
N MET A 61 7.83 1.17 -15.65
CA MET A 61 7.15 0.28 -16.59
C MET A 61 5.64 0.20 -16.34
N VAL A 62 4.89 -0.09 -17.40
CA VAL A 62 3.44 -0.29 -17.38
C VAL A 62 3.07 -1.55 -18.14
N TRP A 63 2.21 -2.38 -17.53
CA TRP A 63 1.62 -3.53 -18.21
C TRP A 63 0.37 -3.09 -18.98
N SER A 64 0.36 -3.31 -20.29
CA SER A 64 -0.85 -3.13 -21.10
C SER A 64 -1.69 -4.39 -21.05
N GLN A 65 -2.86 -4.34 -20.42
CA GLN A 65 -3.81 -5.46 -20.41
C GLN A 65 -4.32 -5.79 -21.82
N THR A 66 -4.57 -4.77 -22.65
CA THR A 66 -5.08 -4.92 -24.02
C THR A 66 -4.08 -5.63 -24.93
N ARG A 67 -2.80 -5.25 -24.84
CA ARG A 67 -1.74 -5.81 -25.68
C ARG A 67 -1.02 -6.99 -25.03
N ARG A 68 -1.27 -7.25 -23.74
CA ARG A 68 -0.59 -8.25 -22.90
C ARG A 68 0.93 -8.15 -23.00
N LYS A 69 1.46 -6.91 -22.93
CA LYS A 69 2.88 -6.60 -23.03
C LYS A 69 3.29 -5.51 -22.03
N TRP A 70 4.56 -5.53 -21.65
CA TRP A 70 5.20 -4.50 -20.86
C TRP A 70 5.66 -3.33 -21.74
N TYR A 71 5.51 -2.12 -21.23
CA TYR A 71 5.99 -0.88 -21.85
C TYR A 71 6.85 -0.13 -20.85
N VAL A 72 8.01 0.34 -21.29
CA VAL A 72 8.89 1.24 -20.53
C VAL A 72 8.53 2.67 -20.91
N ILE A 73 8.30 3.52 -19.93
CA ILE A 73 8.08 4.95 -20.15
C ILE A 73 9.45 5.63 -20.06
N SER A 74 9.96 6.08 -21.20
CA SER A 74 11.24 6.78 -21.26
C SER A 74 11.16 8.12 -20.53
N LYS A 75 12.32 8.70 -20.17
CA LYS A 75 12.38 10.06 -19.59
C LYS A 75 11.71 11.14 -20.45
N ASN A 76 11.59 10.91 -21.76
CA ASN A 76 10.93 11.81 -22.71
C ASN A 76 9.41 11.59 -22.79
N GLY A 77 8.86 10.64 -22.05
CA GLY A 77 7.43 10.30 -22.04
C GLY A 77 7.01 9.34 -23.16
N GLU A 78 7.96 8.77 -23.90
CA GLU A 78 7.67 7.80 -24.96
C GLU A 78 7.43 6.40 -24.37
N TRP A 79 6.53 5.64 -25.00
CA TRP A 79 6.22 4.28 -24.60
C TRP A 79 7.00 3.31 -25.49
N LEU A 80 8.02 2.69 -24.93
CA LEU A 80 8.85 1.70 -25.61
C LEU A 80 8.38 0.30 -25.21
N GLU A 81 8.14 -0.58 -26.19
CA GLU A 81 7.78 -1.97 -25.91
C GLU A 81 8.98 -2.68 -25.25
N PHE A 82 8.74 -3.33 -24.11
CA PHE A 82 9.77 -4.08 -23.40
C PHE A 82 10.05 -5.40 -24.14
N ALA A 83 11.29 -5.59 -24.59
CA ALA A 83 11.75 -6.77 -25.33
C ALA A 83 12.76 -7.64 -24.54
N GLY A 84 12.96 -7.35 -23.25
CA GLY A 84 13.88 -8.08 -22.37
C GLY A 84 13.24 -9.25 -21.64
N GLU A 85 13.98 -9.81 -20.68
CA GLU A 85 13.50 -10.88 -19.80
C GLU A 85 12.79 -10.33 -18.56
N GLU A 86 11.81 -11.06 -18.02
CA GLU A 86 11.11 -10.65 -16.80
C GLU A 86 12.04 -10.50 -15.58
N THR A 87 13.17 -11.21 -15.57
CA THR A 87 14.22 -11.13 -14.54
C THR A 87 14.89 -9.75 -14.47
N GLU A 88 14.85 -8.99 -15.56
CA GLU A 88 15.40 -7.64 -15.63
C GLU A 88 14.46 -6.58 -15.01
N ILE A 89 13.19 -6.95 -14.77
CA ILE A 89 12.19 -6.07 -14.18
C ILE A 89 12.45 -5.94 -12.67
N LYS A 90 12.84 -4.73 -12.25
CA LYS A 90 13.07 -4.38 -10.85
C LYS A 90 11.80 -3.83 -10.23
N TRP A 91 11.26 -4.55 -9.25
CA TRP A 91 10.07 -4.15 -8.51
C TRP A 91 10.47 -3.27 -7.31
N ARG A 92 10.24 -1.96 -7.41
CA ARG A 92 10.57 -0.99 -6.35
C ARG A 92 9.30 -0.56 -5.60
N ILE A 93 9.41 -0.39 -4.28
CA ILE A 93 8.35 0.24 -3.47
C ILE A 93 8.51 1.74 -3.61
N VAL A 94 7.57 2.40 -4.27
CA VAL A 94 7.51 3.87 -4.31
C VAL A 94 6.75 4.31 -3.05
N LYS A 95 7.47 4.85 -2.07
CA LYS A 95 6.89 5.37 -0.83
C LYS A 95 6.15 6.67 -1.07
#